data_AF-A0A949LYK0-F1
#
_entry.id   AF-A0A949LYK0-F1
#
_cell.length_a   1.000
_cell.length_b   1.000
_cell.length_c   1.000
_cell.angle_alpha   90.00
_cell.angle_beta   90.00
_cell.angle_gamma   90.00
#
_symmetry.space_group_name_H-M   'P 1'
#
loop_
_entity.id
_entity.type
_entity.pdbx_description
1 polymer ?
#
loop_
_entity_poly.entity_id
_entity_poly.type
_entity_poly.pdbx_seq_one_letter_code
_entity_poly.pdbx_strand_id
1 'polypeptide(L)'
;MEQFEDALAAFEADTRPQGRVLRAGLELIETMGIDRVTVAAILGEAGVARGTVYAHFGDVFGVFATAWSKLGAPWLRLMMTAPDEDAMPTAYRSALTQILCAARRAPVLNEVVQPDVEQVWADLDRASEVAELRAAWHLVMRLSRDLSIAVLPAVTLLDPIIDTVGSLPDDARERYGLAGRTRPPLEVPEAPSPFDAEQDDITRRLMVAAVDVVASSGLAAASMLRVCRTARLTPGAASPRFADLRALHDYAFRVSLADVVRQNRELFLGRAGELPIPDRAATMSTMSMGESRRQWRRYRQEFHIAACTDHEVAAMMHDAITSTDPQSMEELRAAGIPEAILAPMIMFTHVAATGVAAVDALGLPLAELDHRPVFRWIYENLTGTVVVGADE
;
A
#
# COMPACT_ATOMS: atom_id res chain seq x y z
N MET A 1 -22.10 4.20 1.67
CA MET A 1 -22.63 2.96 1.06
C MET A 1 -23.60 3.31 -0.06
N GLU A 2 -24.77 3.90 0.25
CA GLU A 2 -25.80 4.30 -0.74
C GLU A 2 -25.23 5.07 -1.96
N GLN A 3 -24.42 6.11 -1.74
CA GLN A 3 -23.79 6.86 -2.84
C GLN A 3 -22.94 6.01 -3.79
N PHE A 4 -22.26 4.99 -3.27
CA PHE A 4 -21.46 4.09 -4.10
C PHE A 4 -22.35 3.07 -4.82
N GLU A 5 -23.35 2.52 -4.14
CA GLU A 5 -24.31 1.59 -4.74
C GLU A 5 -25.08 2.23 -5.91
N ASP A 6 -25.51 3.48 -5.75
CA ASP A 6 -26.16 4.25 -6.82
C ASP A 6 -25.22 4.50 -8.00
N ALA A 7 -23.97 4.89 -7.72
CA ALA A 7 -22.96 5.12 -8.74
C ALA A 7 -22.62 3.83 -9.51
N LEU A 8 -22.52 2.71 -8.79
CA LEU A 8 -22.28 1.39 -9.34
C LEU A 8 -23.45 0.92 -10.21
N ALA A 9 -24.68 1.03 -9.71
CA ALA A 9 -25.88 0.67 -10.47
C ALA A 9 -25.99 1.48 -11.77
N ALA A 10 -25.71 2.79 -11.71
CA ALA A 10 -25.70 3.65 -12.89
C ALA A 10 -24.57 3.27 -13.87
N PHE A 11 -23.39 2.89 -13.36
CA PHE A 11 -22.26 2.44 -14.16
C PHE A 11 -22.57 1.13 -14.89
N GLU A 12 -23.16 0.16 -14.20
CA GLU A 12 -23.53 -1.15 -14.77
C GLU A 12 -24.69 -1.06 -15.76
N ALA A 13 -25.63 -0.14 -15.53
CA ALA A 13 -26.77 0.09 -16.41
C ALA A 13 -26.39 0.72 -17.77
N ASP A 14 -25.18 1.28 -17.92
CA ASP A 14 -24.74 1.90 -19.17
C ASP A 14 -24.42 0.86 -20.26
N THR A 15 -25.40 0.59 -21.13
CA THR A 15 -25.28 -0.37 -22.24
C THR A 15 -24.66 0.24 -23.50
N ARG A 16 -24.34 1.54 -23.51
CA ARG A 16 -23.69 2.20 -24.66
C ARG A 16 -22.29 1.62 -24.89
N PRO A 17 -21.72 1.73 -26.11
CA PRO A 17 -20.36 1.24 -26.38
C PRO A 17 -19.31 1.73 -25.39
N GLN A 18 -19.42 2.97 -24.91
CA GLN A 18 -18.52 3.54 -23.91
C GLN A 18 -18.65 2.81 -22.56
N GLY A 19 -19.88 2.63 -22.05
CA GLY A 19 -20.11 1.91 -20.78
C GLY A 19 -19.61 0.47 -20.81
N ARG A 20 -19.77 -0.22 -21.94
CA ARG A 20 -19.20 -1.58 -22.12
C ARG A 20 -17.67 -1.59 -22.12
N VAL A 21 -17.03 -0.60 -22.74
CA VAL A 21 -15.57 -0.43 -22.71
C VAL A 21 -15.05 -0.19 -21.30
N LEU A 22 -15.73 0.66 -20.51
CA LEU A 22 -15.32 0.94 -19.13
C LEU A 22 -15.40 -0.32 -18.25
N ARG A 23 -16.52 -1.07 -18.32
CA ARG A 23 -16.69 -2.33 -17.58
C ARG A 23 -15.63 -3.36 -17.94
N ALA A 24 -15.46 -3.63 -19.24
CA ALA A 24 -14.42 -4.52 -19.74
C ALA A 24 -13.02 -4.09 -19.25
N GLY A 25 -12.74 -2.78 -19.22
CA GLY A 25 -11.49 -2.25 -18.68
C GLY A 25 -11.25 -2.63 -17.23
N LEU A 26 -12.25 -2.43 -16.35
CA LEU A 26 -12.14 -2.79 -14.93
C LEU A 26 -12.03 -4.30 -14.71
N GLU A 27 -12.82 -5.10 -15.42
CA GLU A 27 -12.81 -6.56 -15.33
C GLU A 27 -11.47 -7.16 -15.82
N LEU A 28 -10.87 -6.56 -16.85
CA LEU A 28 -9.55 -6.98 -17.34
C LEU A 28 -8.42 -6.58 -16.38
N ILE A 29 -8.56 -5.51 -15.59
CA ILE A 29 -7.56 -5.20 -14.54
C ILE A 29 -7.50 -6.33 -13.52
N GLU A 30 -8.65 -6.90 -13.13
CA GLU A 30 -8.69 -7.99 -12.15
C GLU A 30 -7.98 -9.26 -12.66
N THR A 31 -8.06 -9.55 -13.95
CA THR A 31 -7.53 -10.79 -14.52
C THR A 31 -6.12 -10.64 -15.10
N MET A 32 -5.79 -9.47 -15.64
CA MET A 32 -4.51 -9.21 -16.31
C MET A 32 -3.58 -8.33 -15.47
N GLY A 33 -4.11 -7.54 -14.54
CA GLY A 33 -3.40 -6.48 -13.84
C GLY A 33 -3.31 -5.22 -14.69
N ILE A 34 -3.31 -4.06 -14.02
CA ILE A 34 -3.43 -2.74 -14.67
C ILE A 34 -2.39 -2.49 -15.78
N ASP A 35 -1.18 -3.03 -15.64
CA ASP A 35 -0.08 -2.84 -16.60
C ASP A 35 -0.17 -3.69 -17.86
N ARG A 36 -0.95 -4.78 -17.84
CA ARG A 36 -1.00 -5.75 -18.95
C ARG A 36 -2.27 -5.63 -19.78
N VAL A 37 -3.24 -4.83 -19.36
CA VAL A 37 -4.44 -4.56 -20.13
C VAL A 37 -4.07 -3.85 -21.44
N THR A 38 -4.62 -4.34 -22.55
CA THR A 38 -4.40 -3.76 -23.87
C THR A 38 -5.72 -3.29 -24.49
N VAL A 39 -5.62 -2.32 -25.42
CA VAL A 39 -6.78 -1.90 -26.23
C VAL A 39 -7.43 -3.09 -26.93
N ALA A 40 -6.63 -4.03 -27.44
CA ALA A 40 -7.15 -5.21 -28.13
C ALA A 40 -7.98 -6.11 -27.20
N ALA A 41 -7.52 -6.35 -25.96
CA ALA A 41 -8.25 -7.11 -24.97
C ALA A 41 -9.57 -6.44 -24.60
N ILE A 42 -9.55 -5.13 -24.32
CA ILE A 42 -10.76 -4.34 -24.00
C ILE A 42 -11.79 -4.43 -25.12
N LEU A 43 -11.37 -4.27 -26.38
CA LEU A 43 -12.28 -4.33 -27.53
C LEU A 43 -12.89 -5.72 -27.71
N GLY A 44 -12.10 -6.77 -27.48
CA GLY A 44 -12.54 -8.16 -27.54
C GLY A 44 -13.63 -8.44 -26.50
N GLU A 45 -13.39 -8.02 -25.26
CA GLU A 45 -14.32 -8.21 -24.15
C GLU A 45 -15.59 -7.35 -24.29
N ALA A 46 -15.43 -6.06 -24.63
CA ALA A 46 -16.55 -5.14 -24.77
C ALA A 46 -17.43 -5.40 -26.00
N GLY A 47 -16.93 -6.13 -26.99
CA GLY A 47 -17.61 -6.38 -28.26
C GLY A 47 -17.89 -5.08 -29.04
N VAL A 48 -16.89 -4.20 -29.15
CA VAL A 48 -16.99 -2.91 -29.86
C VAL A 48 -15.89 -2.73 -30.91
N ALA A 49 -16.10 -1.80 -31.84
CA ALA A 49 -15.12 -1.50 -32.89
C ALA A 49 -13.90 -0.74 -32.35
N ARG A 50 -12.73 -0.96 -32.96
CA ARG A 50 -11.45 -0.36 -32.54
C ARG A 50 -11.46 1.17 -32.44
N GLY A 51 -12.20 1.84 -33.32
CA GLY A 51 -12.32 3.29 -33.32
C GLY A 51 -12.95 3.86 -32.04
N THR A 52 -13.76 3.08 -31.32
CA THR A 52 -14.44 3.52 -30.09
C THR A 52 -13.45 3.91 -29.00
N VAL A 53 -12.38 3.14 -28.79
CA VAL A 53 -11.41 3.44 -27.72
C VAL A 53 -10.64 4.72 -28.01
N TYR A 54 -10.03 4.81 -29.19
CA TYR A 54 -9.22 5.97 -29.57
C TYR A 54 -10.03 7.27 -29.68
N ALA A 55 -11.29 7.19 -30.12
CA ALA A 55 -12.13 8.38 -30.28
C ALA A 55 -12.65 8.95 -28.96
N HIS A 56 -12.92 8.10 -27.97
CA HIS A 56 -13.56 8.52 -26.71
C HIS A 56 -12.61 8.59 -25.52
N PHE A 57 -11.54 7.80 -25.51
CA PHE A 57 -10.64 7.66 -24.35
C PHE A 57 -9.18 7.91 -24.70
N GLY A 58 -8.79 7.90 -25.98
CA GLY A 58 -7.41 8.08 -26.42
C GLY A 58 -6.57 6.81 -26.28
N ASP A 59 -6.41 6.31 -25.06
CA ASP A 59 -5.64 5.08 -24.76
C ASP A 59 -6.26 4.25 -23.61
N VAL A 60 -5.53 3.22 -23.15
CA VAL A 60 -5.97 2.36 -22.04
C VAL A 60 -6.08 3.14 -20.72
N PHE A 61 -5.14 4.05 -20.44
CA PHE A 61 -5.19 4.85 -19.21
C PHE A 61 -6.34 5.85 -19.24
N GLY A 62 -6.73 6.37 -20.42
CA GLY A 62 -7.94 7.18 -20.56
C GLY A 62 -9.24 6.40 -20.29
N VAL A 63 -9.29 5.10 -20.61
CA VAL A 63 -10.41 4.22 -20.23
C VAL A 63 -10.49 4.14 -18.70
N PHE A 64 -9.36 3.88 -18.04
CA PHE A 64 -9.28 3.76 -16.59
C PHE A 64 -9.57 5.08 -15.87
N ALA A 65 -9.04 6.20 -16.36
CA ALA A 65 -9.35 7.54 -15.84
C ALA A 65 -10.85 7.83 -15.94
N THR A 66 -11.49 7.49 -17.06
CA THR A 66 -12.93 7.69 -17.23
C THR A 66 -13.76 6.79 -16.33
N ALA A 67 -13.31 5.55 -16.09
CA ALA A 67 -13.95 4.65 -15.13
C ALA A 67 -13.80 5.19 -13.69
N TRP A 68 -12.61 5.68 -13.34
CA TRP A 68 -12.33 6.34 -12.07
C TRP A 68 -13.25 7.54 -11.84
N SER A 69 -13.40 8.45 -12.80
CA SER A 69 -14.29 9.62 -12.65
C SER A 69 -15.77 9.27 -12.40
N LYS A 70 -16.17 8.00 -12.56
CA LYS A 70 -17.53 7.53 -12.24
C LYS A 70 -17.63 6.85 -10.88
N LEU A 71 -16.61 6.11 -10.47
CA LEU A 71 -16.67 5.22 -9.29
C LEU A 71 -15.65 5.58 -8.20
N GLY A 72 -14.56 6.26 -8.55
CA GLY A 72 -13.40 6.52 -7.71
C GLY A 72 -13.71 7.30 -6.45
N ALA A 73 -14.29 8.49 -6.55
CA ALA A 73 -14.62 9.30 -5.37
C ALA A 73 -15.64 8.63 -4.42
N PRO A 74 -16.79 8.07 -4.89
CA PRO A 74 -17.70 7.32 -4.03
C PRO A 74 -17.05 6.09 -3.37
N TRP A 75 -16.19 5.38 -4.11
CA TRP A 75 -15.43 4.25 -3.57
C TRP A 75 -14.42 4.69 -2.51
N LEU A 76 -13.66 5.77 -2.74
CA LEU A 76 -12.68 6.28 -1.78
C LEU A 76 -13.35 6.69 -0.47
N ARG A 77 -14.53 7.34 -0.54
CA ARG A 77 -15.35 7.64 0.65
C ARG A 77 -15.75 6.37 1.40
N LEU A 78 -16.17 5.32 0.68
CA LEU A 78 -16.49 4.03 1.27
C LEU A 78 -15.29 3.46 2.03
N MET A 79 -14.12 3.40 1.38
CA MET A 79 -12.88 2.88 1.94
C MET A 79 -12.46 3.60 3.24
N MET A 80 -12.71 4.91 3.33
CA MET A 80 -12.32 5.74 4.47
C MET A 80 -13.34 5.74 5.62
N THR A 81 -14.63 5.61 5.33
CA THR A 81 -15.69 5.95 6.31
C THR A 81 -16.68 4.83 6.62
N ALA A 82 -16.90 3.89 5.71
CA ALA A 82 -17.94 2.89 5.89
C ALA A 82 -17.42 1.68 6.67
N PRO A 83 -18.18 1.12 7.62
CA PRO A 83 -17.76 -0.09 8.34
C PRO A 83 -17.81 -1.33 7.44
N ASP A 84 -18.66 -1.35 6.41
CA ASP A 84 -18.85 -2.50 5.53
C ASP A 84 -18.53 -2.13 4.07
N GLU A 85 -17.64 -2.92 3.46
CA GLU A 85 -17.23 -2.82 2.05
C GLU A 85 -17.61 -4.09 1.26
N ASP A 86 -18.10 -5.14 1.92
CA ASP A 86 -18.34 -6.48 1.33
C ASP A 86 -19.45 -6.49 0.28
N ALA A 87 -20.27 -5.45 0.24
CA ALA A 87 -21.25 -5.22 -0.83
C ALA A 87 -20.61 -4.96 -2.20
N MET A 88 -19.32 -4.63 -2.27
CA MET A 88 -18.66 -4.29 -3.54
C MET A 88 -18.10 -5.52 -4.27
N PRO A 89 -18.40 -5.70 -5.58
CA PRO A 89 -17.79 -6.75 -6.39
C PRO A 89 -16.26 -6.68 -6.35
N THR A 90 -15.62 -7.83 -6.06
CA THR A 90 -14.15 -7.93 -5.92
C THR A 90 -13.39 -7.36 -7.11
N ALA A 91 -13.87 -7.61 -8.34
CA ALA A 91 -13.23 -7.12 -9.56
C ALA A 91 -13.14 -5.58 -9.59
N TYR A 92 -14.20 -4.88 -9.20
CA TYR A 92 -14.18 -3.41 -9.18
C TYR A 92 -13.35 -2.86 -8.03
N ARG A 93 -13.39 -3.51 -6.87
CA ARG A 93 -12.55 -3.13 -5.73
C ARG A 93 -11.06 -3.21 -6.07
N SER A 94 -10.63 -4.36 -6.57
CA SER A 94 -9.27 -4.59 -7.01
C SER A 94 -8.85 -3.62 -8.13
N ALA A 95 -9.72 -3.41 -9.12
CA ALA A 95 -9.42 -2.49 -10.22
C ALA A 95 -9.24 -1.03 -9.74
N LEU A 96 -10.13 -0.53 -8.88
CA LEU A 96 -10.00 0.82 -8.33
C LEU A 96 -8.79 0.97 -7.42
N THR A 97 -8.47 -0.04 -6.60
CA THR A 97 -7.23 -0.10 -5.80
C THR A 97 -5.99 -0.01 -6.68
N GLN A 98 -5.94 -0.78 -7.78
CA GLN A 98 -4.81 -0.73 -8.72
C GLN A 98 -4.72 0.61 -9.47
N ILE A 99 -5.86 1.19 -9.89
CA ILE A 99 -5.90 2.52 -10.54
C ILE A 99 -5.37 3.60 -9.59
N LEU A 100 -5.86 3.63 -8.34
CA LEU A 100 -5.42 4.55 -7.30
C LEU A 100 -3.89 4.47 -7.12
N CYS A 101 -3.34 3.26 -7.00
CA CYS A 101 -1.92 3.07 -6.75
C CYS A 101 -1.05 3.41 -7.98
N ALA A 102 -1.51 3.07 -9.19
CA ALA A 102 -0.80 3.36 -10.43
C ALA A 102 -0.82 4.85 -10.81
N ALA A 103 -1.78 5.62 -10.30
CA ALA A 103 -1.94 7.04 -10.62
C ALA A 103 -0.66 7.84 -10.46
N ARG A 104 0.09 7.59 -9.38
CA ARG A 104 1.39 8.21 -9.10
C ARG A 104 2.37 8.17 -10.28
N ARG A 105 2.35 7.12 -11.11
CA ARG A 105 3.28 6.95 -12.25
C ARG A 105 2.63 7.12 -13.62
N ALA A 106 1.31 7.32 -13.66
CA ALA A 106 0.54 7.46 -14.90
C ALA A 106 -0.14 8.84 -14.91
N PRO A 107 0.43 9.85 -15.60
CA PRO A 107 -0.08 11.23 -15.56
C PRO A 107 -1.58 11.35 -15.87
N VAL A 108 -2.07 10.63 -16.87
CA VAL A 108 -3.49 10.61 -17.28
C VAL A 108 -4.41 10.13 -16.15
N LEU A 109 -3.97 9.16 -15.34
CA LEU A 109 -4.72 8.72 -14.16
C LEU A 109 -4.62 9.78 -13.05
N ASN A 110 -3.43 10.33 -12.83
CA ASN A 110 -3.19 11.33 -11.78
C ASN A 110 -4.04 12.60 -11.96
N GLU A 111 -4.30 13.00 -13.21
CA GLU A 111 -5.15 14.15 -13.56
C GLU A 111 -6.59 14.04 -13.01
N VAL A 112 -7.09 12.83 -12.77
CA VAL A 112 -8.44 12.60 -12.22
C VAL A 112 -8.40 12.07 -10.79
N VAL A 113 -7.43 11.21 -10.46
CA VAL A 113 -7.31 10.59 -9.14
C VAL A 113 -6.94 11.61 -8.07
N GLN A 114 -5.93 12.43 -8.33
CA GLN A 114 -5.42 13.37 -7.32
C GLN A 114 -6.48 14.42 -6.91
N PRO A 115 -7.21 15.07 -7.83
CA PRO A 115 -8.30 15.98 -7.44
C PRO A 115 -9.41 15.30 -6.64
N ASP A 116 -9.79 14.06 -7.00
CA ASP A 116 -10.81 13.32 -6.26
C ASP A 116 -10.34 12.96 -4.85
N VAL A 117 -9.08 12.55 -4.67
CA VAL A 117 -8.47 12.34 -3.35
C VAL A 117 -8.52 13.61 -2.51
N GLU A 118 -8.05 14.72 -3.07
CA GLU A 118 -8.02 16.01 -2.37
C GLU A 118 -9.42 16.46 -1.97
N GLN A 119 -10.40 16.33 -2.87
CA GLN A 119 -11.79 16.67 -2.61
C GLN A 119 -12.40 15.76 -1.54
N VAL A 120 -12.22 14.44 -1.64
CA VAL A 120 -12.74 13.49 -0.64
C VAL A 120 -12.11 13.74 0.74
N TRP A 121 -10.81 14.01 0.78
CA TRP A 121 -10.11 14.35 2.03
C TRP A 121 -10.55 15.69 2.62
N ALA A 122 -10.86 16.68 1.79
CA ALA A 122 -11.40 17.97 2.22
C ALA A 122 -12.84 17.86 2.74
N ASP A 123 -13.64 16.96 2.15
CA ASP A 123 -15.05 16.74 2.51
C ASP A 123 -15.25 15.84 3.73
N LEU A 124 -14.18 15.23 4.26
CA LEU A 124 -14.28 14.44 5.49
C LEU A 124 -14.79 15.32 6.64
N ASP A 125 -15.64 14.73 7.48
CA ASP A 125 -16.04 15.37 8.73
C ASP A 125 -14.84 15.38 9.70
N ARG A 126 -14.20 16.55 9.81
CA ARG A 126 -13.04 16.82 10.68
C ARG A 126 -13.46 17.27 12.06
N ALA A 127 -14.53 16.68 12.60
CA ALA A 127 -15.02 16.96 13.95
C ALA A 127 -13.92 16.82 15.02
N SER A 128 -12.90 15.99 14.76
CA SER A 128 -11.70 15.88 15.59
C SER A 128 -10.48 15.38 14.79
N GLU A 129 -9.27 15.60 15.32
CA GLU A 129 -8.03 14.96 14.81
C GLU A 129 -8.13 13.43 14.80
N VAL A 130 -8.93 12.86 15.70
CA VAL A 130 -9.16 11.41 15.78
C VAL A 130 -10.01 10.92 14.61
N ALA A 131 -10.99 11.70 14.17
CA ALA A 131 -11.80 11.37 12.99
C ALA A 131 -10.94 11.32 11.72
N GLU A 132 -10.01 12.27 11.55
CA GLU A 132 -9.03 12.26 10.44
C GLU A 132 -8.12 11.04 10.52
N LEU A 133 -7.56 10.75 11.70
CA LEU A 133 -6.67 9.62 11.93
C LEU A 133 -7.37 8.28 11.67
N ARG A 134 -8.63 8.14 12.12
CA ARG A 134 -9.48 6.97 11.87
C ARG A 134 -9.68 6.76 10.39
N ALA A 135 -10.10 7.80 9.64
CA ALA A 135 -10.33 7.70 8.21
C ALA A 135 -9.06 7.32 7.43
N ALA A 136 -7.91 7.92 7.78
CA ALA A 136 -6.63 7.62 7.16
C ALA A 136 -6.18 6.17 7.43
N TRP A 137 -6.24 5.70 8.67
CA TRP A 137 -5.84 4.33 9.01
C TRP A 137 -6.82 3.29 8.49
N HIS A 138 -8.11 3.61 8.38
CA HIS A 138 -9.08 2.72 7.77
C HIS A 138 -8.74 2.48 6.28
N LEU A 139 -8.42 3.56 5.56
CA LEU A 139 -7.94 3.47 4.18
C LEU A 139 -6.63 2.68 4.07
N VAL A 140 -5.63 2.97 4.93
CA VAL A 140 -4.36 2.22 4.99
C VAL A 140 -4.63 0.73 5.12
N MET A 141 -5.43 0.32 6.10
CA MET A 141 -5.62 -1.09 6.41
C MET A 141 -6.36 -1.85 5.32
N ARG A 142 -7.36 -1.23 4.70
CA ARG A 142 -8.10 -1.85 3.58
C ARG A 142 -7.25 -1.96 2.32
N LEU A 143 -6.51 -0.91 1.96
CA LEU A 143 -5.56 -0.98 0.84
C LEU A 143 -4.46 -2.03 1.11
N SER A 144 -3.97 -2.12 2.34
CA SER A 144 -3.04 -3.16 2.77
C SER A 144 -3.60 -4.57 2.54
N ARG A 145 -4.85 -4.83 2.92
CA ARG A 145 -5.52 -6.11 2.70
C ARG A 145 -5.65 -6.42 1.20
N ASP A 146 -6.22 -5.50 0.45
CA ASP A 146 -6.54 -5.69 -0.98
C ASP A 146 -5.26 -5.91 -1.81
N LEU A 147 -4.21 -5.15 -1.55
CA LEU A 147 -2.94 -5.29 -2.28
C LEU A 147 -2.13 -6.52 -1.87
N SER A 148 -2.41 -7.11 -0.70
CA SER A 148 -1.59 -8.19 -0.15
C SER A 148 -2.26 -9.56 -0.24
N ILE A 149 -3.56 -9.66 -0.48
CA ILE A 149 -4.31 -10.93 -0.46
C ILE A 149 -3.72 -12.00 -1.41
N ALA A 150 -3.22 -11.59 -2.57
CA ALA A 150 -2.60 -12.49 -3.54
C ALA A 150 -1.24 -13.03 -3.07
N VAL A 151 -0.51 -12.28 -2.25
CA VAL A 151 0.81 -12.64 -1.71
C VAL A 151 0.67 -13.39 -0.38
N LEU A 152 -0.21 -12.91 0.49
CA LEU A 152 -0.43 -13.41 1.85
C LEU A 152 -1.93 -13.62 2.05
N PRO A 153 -2.48 -14.79 1.67
CA PRO A 153 -3.92 -15.07 1.84
C PRO A 153 -4.41 -14.96 3.28
N ALA A 154 -3.50 -15.16 4.26
CA ALA A 154 -3.77 -14.98 5.68
C ALA A 154 -3.91 -13.50 6.11
N VAL A 155 -3.87 -12.53 5.19
CA VAL A 155 -4.10 -11.11 5.50
C VAL A 155 -5.51 -10.84 6.03
N THR A 156 -6.47 -11.74 5.80
CA THR A 156 -7.81 -11.74 6.42
C THR A 156 -7.76 -11.86 7.95
N LEU A 157 -6.64 -12.32 8.53
CA LEU A 157 -6.41 -12.21 9.98
C LEU A 157 -6.42 -10.77 10.50
N LEU A 158 -6.34 -9.77 9.61
CA LEU A 158 -6.41 -8.35 9.95
C LEU A 158 -7.82 -7.78 9.94
N ASP A 159 -8.84 -8.52 9.49
CA ASP A 159 -10.22 -8.01 9.45
C ASP A 159 -10.68 -7.50 10.83
N PRO A 160 -10.42 -8.20 11.97
CA PRO A 160 -10.74 -7.65 13.29
C PRO A 160 -9.97 -6.36 13.65
N ILE A 161 -8.76 -6.18 13.11
CA ILE A 161 -7.97 -4.95 13.31
C ILE A 161 -8.53 -3.81 12.45
N ILE A 162 -8.96 -4.10 11.22
CA ILE A 162 -9.66 -3.15 10.35
C ILE A 162 -10.92 -2.62 11.05
N ASP A 163 -11.75 -3.53 11.58
CA ASP A 163 -12.96 -3.18 12.32
C ASP A 163 -12.64 -2.35 13.57
N THR A 164 -11.61 -2.75 14.31
CA THR A 164 -11.14 -2.01 15.50
C THR A 164 -10.72 -0.59 15.13
N VAL A 165 -9.96 -0.39 14.05
CA VAL A 165 -9.59 0.96 13.58
C VAL A 165 -10.84 1.76 13.23
N GLY A 166 -11.79 1.16 12.52
CA GLY A 166 -13.07 1.78 12.16
C GLY A 166 -13.92 2.19 13.39
N SER A 167 -13.72 1.53 14.53
CA SER A 167 -14.42 1.83 15.79
C SER A 167 -13.64 2.72 16.76
N LEU A 168 -12.52 3.33 16.34
CA LEU A 168 -11.74 4.24 17.19
C LEU A 168 -12.63 5.38 17.69
N PRO A 169 -12.80 5.58 19.01
CA PRO A 169 -13.72 6.59 19.53
C PRO A 169 -13.12 7.99 19.43
N ASP A 170 -13.98 9.00 19.23
CA ASP A 170 -13.53 10.38 18.98
C ASP A 170 -12.77 11.00 20.17
N ASP A 171 -12.98 10.48 21.38
CA ASP A 171 -12.32 10.87 22.64
C ASP A 171 -10.99 10.12 22.90
N ALA A 172 -10.50 9.32 21.95
CA ALA A 172 -9.33 8.46 22.15
C ALA A 172 -8.07 9.24 22.63
N ARG A 173 -7.90 10.49 22.19
CA ARG A 173 -6.77 11.33 22.66
C ARG A 173 -6.89 11.66 24.14
N GLU A 174 -8.09 11.96 24.63
CA GLU A 174 -8.33 12.21 26.06
C GLU A 174 -8.21 10.91 26.86
N ARG A 175 -8.83 9.83 26.38
CA ARG A 175 -8.76 8.48 26.96
C ARG A 175 -7.33 8.04 27.26
N TYR A 176 -6.40 8.34 26.34
CA TYR A 176 -5.00 7.94 26.44
C TYR A 176 -4.06 9.00 27.01
N GLY A 177 -4.57 10.14 27.51
CA GLY A 177 -3.75 11.21 28.06
C GLY A 177 -2.82 11.86 27.02
N LEU A 178 -3.30 11.98 25.78
CA LEU A 178 -2.59 12.57 24.65
C LEU A 178 -3.10 13.99 24.31
N ALA A 179 -4.13 14.47 25.01
CA ALA A 179 -4.64 15.83 24.85
C ALA A 179 -3.53 16.88 25.05
N GLY A 180 -3.41 17.82 24.10
CA GLY A 180 -2.37 18.85 24.10
C GLY A 180 -0.96 18.36 23.69
N ARG A 181 -0.77 17.08 23.38
CA ARG A 181 0.50 16.52 22.89
C ARG A 181 0.46 16.40 21.36
N THR A 182 1.14 17.29 20.66
CA THR A 182 1.10 17.37 19.19
C THR A 182 2.16 16.52 18.47
N ARG A 183 3.13 15.95 19.21
CA ARG A 183 4.20 15.12 18.62
C ARG A 183 4.43 13.83 19.40
N PRO A 184 4.87 12.74 18.74
CA PRO A 184 5.39 11.58 19.44
C PRO A 184 6.58 11.99 20.33
N PRO A 185 6.78 11.34 21.49
CA PRO A 185 7.75 11.76 22.50
C PRO A 185 9.21 11.53 22.05
N LEU A 186 9.41 10.76 20.99
CA LEU A 186 10.73 10.44 20.44
C LEU A 186 10.90 11.11 19.07
N GLU A 187 11.87 12.02 18.95
CA GLU A 187 12.44 12.34 17.64
C GLU A 187 13.14 11.08 17.11
N VAL A 188 12.47 10.41 16.17
CA VAL A 188 13.04 9.25 15.50
C VAL A 188 13.98 9.75 14.41
N PRO A 189 15.27 9.40 14.43
CA PRO A 189 16.13 9.68 13.30
C PRO A 189 15.55 9.00 12.07
N GLU A 190 15.71 9.65 10.92
CA GLU A 190 15.31 9.06 9.65
C GLU A 190 15.99 7.69 9.47
N ALA A 191 15.21 6.67 9.11
CA ALA A 191 15.78 5.35 8.83
C ALA A 191 16.78 5.47 7.68
N PRO A 192 17.93 4.78 7.70
CA PRO A 192 18.78 4.74 6.51
C PRO A 192 18.01 4.09 5.34
N SER A 193 18.22 4.59 4.12
CA SER A 193 17.65 3.91 2.96
C SER A 193 18.25 2.49 2.88
N PRO A 194 17.46 1.45 2.57
CA PRO A 194 18.04 0.12 2.30
C PRO A 194 18.96 0.14 1.06
N PHE A 195 19.00 1.26 0.34
CA PHE A 195 19.83 1.54 -0.81
C PHE A 195 21.10 2.33 -0.48
N ASP A 196 21.21 2.90 0.73
CA ASP A 196 22.42 3.57 1.20
C ASP A 196 23.45 2.51 1.63
N ALA A 197 24.63 2.45 0.99
CA ALA A 197 25.76 1.67 1.51
C ALA A 197 27.10 2.22 1.00
N GLU A 198 28.15 2.00 1.80
CA GLU A 198 29.50 2.57 1.68
C GLU A 198 30.37 1.98 0.54
N GLN A 199 29.94 0.90 -0.12
CA GLN A 199 30.72 0.20 -1.15
C GLN A 199 30.01 0.14 -2.51
N ASP A 200 30.65 0.76 -3.51
CA ASP A 200 30.20 0.79 -4.91
C ASP A 200 30.58 -0.49 -5.66
N ASP A 201 29.82 -1.58 -5.47
CA ASP A 201 29.90 -2.76 -6.35
C ASP A 201 28.78 -2.74 -7.42
N ILE A 202 29.12 -3.29 -8.60
CA ILE A 202 28.24 -3.44 -9.76
C ILE A 202 26.91 -4.11 -9.39
N THR A 203 26.93 -5.11 -8.51
CA THR A 203 25.72 -5.83 -8.06
C THR A 203 24.74 -4.87 -7.40
N ARG A 204 25.24 -3.99 -6.52
CA ARG A 204 24.41 -3.01 -5.82
C ARG A 204 23.93 -1.91 -6.77
N ARG A 205 24.76 -1.43 -7.69
CA ARG A 205 24.32 -0.47 -8.72
C ARG A 205 23.17 -1.02 -9.57
N LEU A 206 23.23 -2.29 -9.97
CA LEU A 206 22.14 -2.95 -10.69
C LEU A 206 20.88 -3.08 -9.83
N MET A 207 21.04 -3.43 -8.54
CA MET A 207 19.95 -3.52 -7.58
C MET A 207 19.22 -2.17 -7.41
N VAL A 208 19.95 -1.10 -7.09
CA VAL A 208 19.40 0.25 -6.92
C VAL A 208 18.74 0.73 -8.21
N ALA A 209 19.37 0.53 -9.37
CA ALA A 209 18.77 0.89 -10.64
C ALA A 209 17.49 0.09 -10.97
N ALA A 210 17.41 -1.19 -10.57
CA ALA A 210 16.19 -1.97 -10.72
C ALA A 210 15.06 -1.41 -9.85
N VAL A 211 15.38 -1.06 -8.61
CA VAL A 211 14.47 -0.39 -7.69
C VAL A 211 13.95 0.92 -8.29
N ASP A 212 14.84 1.79 -8.78
CA ASP A 212 14.49 3.07 -9.43
C ASP A 212 13.52 2.87 -10.61
N VAL A 213 13.84 1.92 -11.48
CA VAL A 213 13.05 1.65 -12.69
C VAL A 213 11.65 1.15 -12.32
N VAL A 214 11.56 0.19 -11.40
CA VAL A 214 10.28 -0.37 -10.97
C VAL A 214 9.47 0.69 -10.22
N ALA A 215 10.05 1.37 -9.23
CA ALA A 215 9.36 2.39 -8.45
C ALA A 215 8.82 3.55 -9.31
N SER A 216 9.48 3.88 -10.42
CA SER A 216 9.05 4.97 -11.31
C SER A 216 8.06 4.57 -12.39
N SER A 217 7.99 3.29 -12.78
CA SER A 217 7.22 2.89 -13.98
C SER A 217 6.47 1.57 -13.89
N GLY A 218 6.51 0.90 -12.74
CA GLY A 218 5.89 -0.40 -12.54
C GLY A 218 6.78 -1.57 -12.92
N LEU A 219 6.47 -2.73 -12.37
CA LEU A 219 7.26 -3.94 -12.53
C LEU A 219 7.25 -4.44 -13.99
N ALA A 220 6.08 -4.41 -14.63
CA ALA A 220 5.90 -4.89 -16.00
C ALA A 220 6.65 -4.06 -17.06
N ALA A 221 6.93 -2.79 -16.78
CA ALA A 221 7.66 -1.89 -17.67
C ALA A 221 9.20 -1.97 -17.50
N ALA A 222 9.68 -2.77 -16.54
CA ALA A 222 11.10 -2.95 -16.30
C ALA A 222 11.75 -3.83 -17.39
N SER A 223 13.01 -3.55 -17.72
CA SER A 223 13.82 -4.39 -18.61
C SER A 223 15.28 -4.33 -18.19
N MET A 224 16.03 -5.42 -18.40
CA MET A 224 17.46 -5.47 -18.07
C MET A 224 18.25 -4.35 -18.77
N LEU A 225 17.91 -4.02 -20.02
CA LEU A 225 18.53 -2.91 -20.75
C LEU A 225 18.28 -1.56 -20.07
N ARG A 226 17.04 -1.31 -19.62
CA ARG A 226 16.70 -0.07 -18.92
C ARG A 226 17.41 0.02 -17.57
N VAL A 227 17.45 -1.07 -16.81
CA VAL A 227 18.19 -1.17 -15.55
C VAL A 227 19.68 -0.88 -15.77
N CYS A 228 20.31 -1.52 -16.76
CA CYS A 228 21.72 -1.27 -17.10
C CYS A 228 21.96 0.20 -17.47
N ARG A 229 21.08 0.82 -18.27
CA ARG A 229 21.17 2.25 -18.61
C ARG A 229 21.07 3.15 -17.38
N THR A 230 20.09 2.90 -16.50
CA THR A 230 19.93 3.64 -15.25
C THR A 230 21.15 3.48 -14.35
N ALA A 231 21.69 2.26 -14.25
CA ALA A 231 22.90 1.96 -13.49
C ALA A 231 24.19 2.51 -14.14
N ARG A 232 24.13 3.02 -15.38
CA ARG A 232 25.30 3.40 -16.20
C ARG A 232 26.29 2.24 -16.39
N LEU A 233 25.76 1.07 -16.71
CA LEU A 233 26.49 -0.18 -16.96
C LEU A 233 26.11 -0.75 -18.32
N THR A 234 26.99 -1.59 -18.88
CA THR A 234 26.65 -2.37 -20.08
C THR A 234 25.91 -3.65 -19.69
N PRO A 235 25.08 -4.24 -20.58
CA PRO A 235 24.46 -5.54 -20.32
C PRO A 235 25.47 -6.64 -19.97
N GLY A 236 26.67 -6.59 -20.57
CA GLY A 236 27.76 -7.52 -20.27
C GLY A 236 28.29 -7.45 -18.83
N ALA A 237 28.06 -6.34 -18.11
CA ALA A 237 28.40 -6.24 -16.70
C ALA A 237 27.36 -6.92 -15.79
N ALA A 238 26.12 -7.07 -16.26
CA ALA A 238 25.02 -7.69 -15.53
C ALA A 238 25.00 -9.22 -15.69
N SER A 239 25.26 -9.74 -16.89
CA SER A 239 25.15 -11.18 -17.21
C SER A 239 25.94 -12.13 -16.27
N PRO A 240 27.13 -11.78 -15.77
CA PRO A 240 27.85 -12.65 -14.82
C PRO A 240 27.21 -12.73 -13.42
N ARG A 241 26.29 -11.81 -13.09
CA ARG A 241 25.71 -11.66 -11.75
C ARG A 241 24.26 -12.13 -11.69
N PHE A 242 23.51 -11.86 -12.74
CA PHE A 242 22.09 -12.20 -12.83
C PHE A 242 21.80 -12.85 -14.17
N ALA A 243 21.18 -14.03 -14.13
CA ALA A 243 20.80 -14.78 -15.32
C ALA A 243 19.80 -14.00 -16.19
N ASP A 244 18.84 -13.34 -15.53
CA ASP A 244 17.81 -12.53 -16.17
C ASP A 244 17.33 -11.42 -15.22
N LEU A 245 16.31 -10.67 -15.66
CA LEU A 245 15.71 -9.60 -14.87
C LEU A 245 14.97 -10.13 -13.63
N ARG A 246 14.39 -11.33 -13.70
CA ARG A 246 13.64 -11.92 -12.60
C ARG A 246 14.58 -12.28 -11.45
N ALA A 247 15.73 -12.86 -11.75
CA ALA A 247 16.78 -13.13 -10.75
C ALA A 247 17.26 -11.84 -10.06
N LEU A 248 17.39 -10.74 -10.81
CA LEU A 248 17.73 -9.44 -10.23
C LEU A 248 16.61 -8.89 -9.33
N HIS A 249 15.35 -9.02 -9.75
CA HIS A 249 14.19 -8.59 -8.96
C HIS A 249 14.04 -9.39 -7.66
N ASP A 250 14.18 -10.72 -7.70
CA ASP A 250 14.14 -11.58 -6.52
C ASP A 250 15.25 -11.19 -5.52
N TYR A 251 16.48 -11.06 -6.00
CA TYR A 251 17.61 -10.61 -5.19
C TYR A 251 17.34 -9.22 -4.58
N ALA A 252 16.94 -8.25 -5.40
CA ALA A 252 16.70 -6.88 -4.95
C ALA A 252 15.60 -6.81 -3.90
N PHE A 253 14.50 -7.52 -4.10
CA PHE A 253 13.38 -7.55 -3.15
C PHE A 253 13.79 -8.19 -1.82
N ARG A 254 14.42 -9.37 -1.84
CA ARG A 254 14.86 -10.08 -0.63
C ARG A 254 15.86 -9.28 0.18
N VAL A 255 16.90 -8.74 -0.46
CA VAL A 255 17.95 -7.97 0.22
C VAL A 255 17.37 -6.69 0.83
N SER A 256 16.52 -5.98 0.10
CA SER A 256 15.88 -4.76 0.59
C SER A 256 14.94 -5.05 1.76
N LEU A 257 14.12 -6.10 1.66
CA LEU A 257 13.21 -6.49 2.73
C LEU A 257 13.97 -6.91 4.00
N ALA A 258 15.00 -7.75 3.87
CA ALA A 258 15.82 -8.19 5.00
C ALA A 258 16.48 -7.00 5.70
N ASP A 259 16.98 -6.02 4.93
CA ASP A 259 17.56 -4.81 5.50
C ASP A 259 16.51 -3.93 6.20
N VAL A 260 15.31 -3.78 5.62
CA VAL A 260 14.19 -3.07 6.26
C VAL A 260 13.82 -3.72 7.59
N VAL A 261 13.65 -5.05 7.62
CA VAL A 261 13.31 -5.81 8.83
C VAL A 261 14.40 -5.65 9.89
N ARG A 262 15.68 -5.76 9.52
CA ARG A 262 16.81 -5.53 10.42
C ARG A 262 16.77 -4.13 11.05
N GLN A 263 16.58 -3.08 10.24
CA GLN A 263 16.49 -1.71 10.74
C GLN A 263 15.28 -1.49 11.67
N ASN A 264 14.12 -2.07 11.31
CA ASN A 264 12.92 -1.97 12.14
C ASN A 264 13.14 -2.65 13.51
N ARG A 265 13.80 -3.81 13.53
CA ARG A 265 14.21 -4.49 14.76
C ARG A 265 15.12 -3.62 15.63
N GLU A 266 16.16 -3.05 15.04
CA GLU A 266 17.12 -2.20 15.76
C GLU A 266 16.44 -1.01 16.43
N LEU A 267 15.44 -0.41 15.78
CA LEU A 267 14.62 0.62 16.40
C LEU A 267 13.73 0.05 17.52
N PHE A 268 12.98 -1.02 17.22
CA PHE A 268 11.95 -1.56 18.10
C PHE A 268 12.51 -2.11 19.42
N LEU A 269 13.65 -2.80 19.36
CA LEU A 269 14.34 -3.36 20.53
C LEU A 269 15.35 -2.38 21.14
N GLY A 270 15.86 -1.44 20.35
CA GLY A 270 16.82 -0.43 20.79
C GLY A 270 16.12 0.81 21.33
N ARG A 271 16.22 1.92 20.58
CA ARG A 271 15.84 3.26 21.05
C ARG A 271 14.36 3.41 21.42
N ALA A 272 13.46 2.65 20.78
CA ALA A 272 12.05 2.64 21.14
C ALA A 272 11.73 1.62 22.25
N GLY A 273 12.68 0.76 22.64
CA GLY A 273 12.49 -0.32 23.61
C GLY A 273 12.09 0.13 25.02
N GLU A 274 12.22 1.42 25.33
CA GLU A 274 11.78 2.02 26.60
C GLU A 274 10.30 2.43 26.58
N LEU A 275 9.71 2.62 25.39
CA LEU A 275 8.30 3.03 25.25
C LEU A 275 7.36 1.85 25.53
N PRO A 276 6.09 2.09 25.91
CA PRO A 276 5.05 1.07 25.86
C PRO A 276 4.91 0.50 24.45
N ILE A 277 4.60 -0.80 24.32
CA ILE A 277 4.44 -1.51 23.05
C ILE A 277 3.64 -0.74 21.97
N PRO A 278 2.42 -0.23 22.24
CA PRO A 278 1.66 0.50 21.23
C PRO A 278 2.35 1.78 20.77
N ASP A 279 3.10 2.45 21.66
CA ASP A 279 3.86 3.63 21.32
C ASP A 279 5.10 3.27 20.47
N ARG A 280 5.72 2.10 20.70
CA ARG A 280 6.77 1.57 19.79
C ARG A 280 6.24 1.35 18.39
N ALA A 281 5.05 0.76 18.26
CA ALA A 281 4.41 0.51 16.98
C ALA A 281 4.06 1.81 16.25
N ALA A 282 3.56 2.82 16.99
CA ALA A 282 3.33 4.17 16.46
C ALA A 282 4.64 4.80 15.94
N THR A 283 5.71 4.76 16.74
CA THR A 283 7.04 5.27 16.39
C THR A 283 7.62 4.59 15.14
N MET A 284 7.54 3.26 15.07
CA MET A 284 8.00 2.48 13.92
C MET A 284 7.21 2.84 12.66
N SER A 285 5.90 3.03 12.78
CA SER A 285 5.03 3.42 11.67
C SER A 285 5.41 4.80 11.15
N THR A 286 5.59 5.80 12.01
CA THR A 286 6.08 7.13 11.63
C THR A 286 7.42 7.06 10.90
N MET A 287 8.39 6.30 11.43
CA MET A 287 9.70 6.13 10.79
C MET A 287 9.58 5.52 9.37
N SER A 288 8.68 4.55 9.20
CA SER A 288 8.47 3.89 7.90
C SER A 288 7.96 4.84 6.81
N MET A 289 7.38 5.98 7.20
CA MET A 289 6.91 7.04 6.31
C MET A 289 7.97 8.08 5.97
N GLY A 290 9.14 8.03 6.61
CA GLY A 290 10.28 8.91 6.31
C GLY A 290 10.68 8.92 4.83
N GLU A 291 11.30 10.02 4.41
CA GLU A 291 11.66 10.30 3.02
C GLU A 291 12.66 9.26 2.46
N SER A 292 13.60 8.81 3.28
CA SER A 292 14.56 7.74 2.99
C SER A 292 13.92 6.39 2.63
N ARG A 293 12.71 6.12 3.13
CA ARG A 293 11.94 4.90 2.84
C ARG A 293 11.00 5.06 1.65
N ARG A 294 10.83 6.28 1.12
CA ARG A 294 9.86 6.57 0.04
C ARG A 294 10.10 5.71 -1.20
N GLN A 295 11.36 5.54 -1.58
CA GLN A 295 11.71 4.72 -2.74
C GLN A 295 11.39 3.25 -2.52
N TRP A 296 11.69 2.72 -1.33
CA TRP A 296 11.34 1.34 -0.95
C TRP A 296 9.82 1.14 -0.95
N ARG A 297 9.06 2.08 -0.37
CA ARG A 297 7.59 2.06 -0.37
C ARG A 297 7.03 1.95 -1.78
N ARG A 298 7.50 2.80 -2.70
CA ARG A 298 7.07 2.80 -4.11
C ARG A 298 7.45 1.49 -4.82
N TYR A 299 8.68 1.02 -4.63
CA TYR A 299 9.14 -0.24 -5.20
C TYR A 299 8.29 -1.42 -4.72
N ARG A 300 8.07 -1.53 -3.42
CA ARG A 300 7.26 -2.59 -2.81
C ARG A 300 5.81 -2.57 -3.27
N GLN A 301 5.22 -1.38 -3.40
CA GLN A 301 3.85 -1.22 -3.90
C GLN A 301 3.69 -1.79 -5.31
N GLU A 302 4.63 -1.51 -6.23
CA GLU A 302 4.56 -2.03 -7.62
C GLU A 302 4.69 -3.55 -7.69
N PHE A 303 5.41 -4.15 -6.73
CA PHE A 303 5.45 -5.61 -6.58
C PHE A 303 4.09 -6.17 -6.16
N HIS A 304 3.42 -5.54 -5.19
CA HIS A 304 2.06 -5.93 -4.79
C HIS A 304 1.05 -5.78 -5.94
N ILE A 305 1.10 -4.67 -6.69
CA ILE A 305 0.24 -4.47 -7.87
C ILE A 305 0.45 -5.58 -8.90
N ALA A 306 1.71 -5.94 -9.19
CA ALA A 306 2.00 -7.02 -10.13
C ALA A 306 1.55 -8.39 -9.61
N ALA A 307 1.72 -8.64 -8.31
CA ALA A 307 1.35 -9.90 -7.66
C ALA A 307 -0.16 -10.17 -7.66
N CYS A 308 -1.01 -9.14 -7.83
CA CYS A 308 -2.45 -9.33 -7.97
C CYS A 308 -2.81 -10.32 -9.09
N THR A 309 -2.03 -10.36 -10.17
CA THR A 309 -2.31 -11.22 -11.33
C THR A 309 -1.11 -12.05 -11.80
N ASP A 310 0.08 -11.80 -11.25
CA ASP A 310 1.28 -12.57 -11.51
C ASP A 310 1.60 -13.51 -10.33
N HIS A 311 1.15 -14.76 -10.43
CA HIS A 311 1.35 -15.77 -9.39
C HIS A 311 2.83 -16.08 -9.11
N GLU A 312 3.69 -15.89 -10.10
CA GLU A 312 5.12 -16.12 -9.94
C GLU A 312 5.78 -15.02 -9.10
N VAL A 313 5.36 -13.76 -9.30
CA VAL A 313 5.76 -12.64 -8.45
C VAL A 313 5.15 -12.80 -7.06
N ALA A 314 3.87 -13.20 -6.96
CA ALA A 314 3.22 -13.43 -5.68
C ALA A 314 3.93 -14.49 -4.84
N ALA A 315 4.29 -15.63 -5.43
CA ALA A 315 5.03 -16.69 -4.75
C ALA A 315 6.43 -16.23 -4.30
N MET A 316 7.15 -15.52 -5.17
CA MET A 316 8.47 -14.96 -4.84
C MET A 316 8.39 -13.99 -3.65
N MET A 317 7.38 -13.10 -3.62
CA MET A 317 7.15 -12.19 -2.50
C MET A 317 6.73 -12.94 -1.23
N HIS A 318 5.86 -13.93 -1.36
CA HIS A 318 5.41 -14.75 -0.23
C HIS A 318 6.60 -15.40 0.48
N ASP A 319 7.48 -16.06 -0.29
CA ASP A 319 8.68 -16.70 0.24
C ASP A 319 9.62 -15.68 0.90
N ALA A 320 9.83 -14.53 0.27
CA ALA A 320 10.69 -13.48 0.82
C ALA A 320 10.13 -12.94 2.15
N ILE A 321 8.83 -12.70 2.24
CA ILE A 321 8.17 -12.16 3.44
C ILE A 321 8.16 -13.19 4.57
N THR A 322 7.64 -14.39 4.31
CA THR A 322 7.48 -15.41 5.35
C THR A 322 8.81 -15.95 5.86
N SER A 323 9.90 -15.82 5.08
CA SER A 323 11.25 -16.14 5.58
C SER A 323 11.69 -15.31 6.79
N THR A 324 11.06 -14.14 7.01
CA THR A 324 11.35 -13.26 8.15
C THR A 324 10.46 -13.54 9.38
N ASP A 325 9.40 -14.34 9.23
CA ASP A 325 8.41 -14.60 10.28
C ASP A 325 9.02 -15.21 11.55
N PRO A 326 9.86 -16.27 11.50
CA PRO A 326 10.35 -16.91 12.72
C PRO A 326 11.09 -15.93 13.63
N GLN A 327 11.89 -15.05 13.03
CA GLN A 327 12.63 -14.03 13.75
C GLN A 327 11.69 -12.97 14.33
N SER A 328 10.74 -12.44 13.53
CA SER A 328 9.76 -11.47 14.02
C SER A 328 8.85 -12.03 15.13
N MET A 329 8.49 -13.32 15.07
CA MET A 329 7.73 -14.01 16.12
C MET A 329 8.50 -14.04 17.43
N GLU A 330 9.79 -14.41 17.39
CA GLU A 330 10.65 -14.47 18.56
C GLU A 330 10.80 -13.10 19.21
N GLU A 331 11.00 -12.06 18.40
CA GLU A 331 11.15 -10.68 18.86
C GLU A 331 9.88 -10.13 19.53
N LEU A 332 8.72 -10.32 18.90
CA LEU A 332 7.45 -9.88 19.47
C LEU A 332 7.13 -10.65 20.76
N ARG A 333 7.43 -11.95 20.81
CA ARG A 333 7.28 -12.77 22.03
C ARG A 333 8.21 -12.25 23.15
N ALA A 334 9.46 -11.94 22.83
CA ALA A 334 10.41 -11.37 23.79
C ALA A 334 9.99 -9.97 24.28
N ALA A 335 9.29 -9.21 23.44
CA ALA A 335 8.70 -7.92 23.82
C ALA A 335 7.43 -8.04 24.69
N GLY A 336 6.96 -9.26 24.99
CA GLY A 336 5.80 -9.50 25.85
C GLY A 336 4.45 -9.50 25.12
N ILE A 337 4.44 -9.59 23.79
CA ILE A 337 3.20 -9.71 23.03
C ILE A 337 2.54 -11.07 23.32
N PRO A 338 1.25 -11.12 23.69
CA PRO A 338 0.54 -12.38 23.93
C PRO A 338 0.51 -13.28 22.69
N GLU A 339 0.68 -14.59 22.89
CA GLU A 339 0.72 -15.58 21.81
C GLU A 339 -0.54 -15.53 20.91
N ALA A 340 -1.71 -15.25 21.50
CA ALA A 340 -2.98 -15.15 20.80
C ALA A 340 -3.02 -14.05 19.72
N ILE A 341 -2.15 -13.04 19.81
CA ILE A 341 -2.15 -11.90 18.89
C ILE A 341 -0.86 -11.78 18.08
N LEU A 342 0.11 -12.69 18.25
CA LEU A 342 1.38 -12.68 17.52
C LEU A 342 1.18 -12.76 16.01
N ALA A 343 0.40 -13.74 15.53
CA ALA A 343 0.18 -13.92 14.09
C ALA A 343 -0.49 -12.70 13.42
N PRO A 344 -1.58 -12.11 13.98
CA PRO A 344 -2.13 -10.85 13.49
C PRO A 344 -1.13 -9.69 13.50
N MET A 345 -0.28 -9.56 14.53
CA MET A 345 0.71 -8.48 14.61
C MET A 345 1.85 -8.62 13.59
N ILE A 346 2.28 -9.85 13.31
CA ILE A 346 3.27 -10.11 12.24
C ILE A 346 2.65 -9.78 10.89
N MET A 347 1.43 -10.28 10.65
CA MET A 347 0.70 -9.99 9.41
C MET A 347 0.54 -8.47 9.22
N PHE A 348 0.16 -7.75 10.28
CA PHE A 348 0.06 -6.29 10.28
C PHE A 348 1.40 -5.65 9.89
N THR A 349 2.49 -6.06 10.53
CA THR A 349 3.84 -5.51 10.26
C THR A 349 4.25 -5.72 8.81
N HIS A 350 3.89 -6.86 8.22
CA HIS A 350 4.17 -7.14 6.82
C HIS A 350 3.37 -6.23 5.90
N VAL A 351 2.04 -6.17 6.05
CA VAL A 351 1.20 -5.56 5.01
C VAL A 351 0.92 -4.08 5.24
N ALA A 352 1.02 -3.55 6.48
CA ALA A 352 0.72 -2.15 6.79
C ALA A 352 1.58 -1.19 5.96
N ALA A 353 2.85 -1.54 5.73
CA ALA A 353 3.76 -0.75 4.90
C ALA A 353 3.26 -0.56 3.45
N THR A 354 2.49 -1.50 2.91
CA THR A 354 1.93 -1.42 1.56
C THR A 354 0.77 -0.43 1.49
N GLY A 355 -0.14 -0.43 2.46
CA GLY A 355 -1.22 0.55 2.58
C GLY A 355 -0.70 1.94 2.90
N VAL A 356 0.30 2.05 3.77
CA VAL A 356 1.03 3.30 4.04
C VAL A 356 1.66 3.85 2.76
N ALA A 357 2.33 3.00 1.96
CA ALA A 357 2.89 3.41 0.68
C ALA A 357 1.82 3.94 -0.29
N ALA A 358 0.64 3.30 -0.31
CA ALA A 358 -0.48 3.74 -1.13
C ALA A 358 -1.01 5.10 -0.68
N VAL A 359 -1.28 5.29 0.61
CA VAL A 359 -1.81 6.54 1.16
C VAL A 359 -0.81 7.69 1.06
N ASP A 360 0.47 7.44 1.33
CA ASP A 360 1.57 8.42 1.18
C ASP A 360 1.70 8.90 -0.28
N ALA A 361 1.51 8.01 -1.26
CA ALA A 361 1.54 8.36 -2.67
C ALA A 361 0.42 9.32 -3.11
N LEU A 362 -0.66 9.42 -2.32
CA LEU A 362 -1.80 10.32 -2.57
C LEU A 362 -1.59 11.72 -1.99
N GLY A 363 -0.49 11.94 -1.27
CA GLY A 363 -0.21 13.23 -0.62
C GLY A 363 -1.06 13.48 0.64
N LEU A 364 -1.68 12.45 1.21
CA LEU A 364 -2.39 12.58 2.49
C LEU A 364 -1.37 12.77 3.62
N PRO A 365 -1.69 13.59 4.66
CA PRO A 365 -0.71 14.01 5.67
C PRO A 365 -0.44 12.94 6.73
N LEU A 366 -0.38 11.66 6.34
CA LEU A 366 -0.27 10.54 7.27
C LEU A 366 0.95 10.67 8.19
N ALA A 367 2.11 11.08 7.66
CA ALA A 367 3.34 11.28 8.45
C ALA A 367 3.24 12.39 9.51
N GLU A 368 2.28 13.30 9.39
CA GLU A 368 2.07 14.44 10.29
C GLU A 368 1.10 14.10 11.44
N LEU A 369 0.36 13.00 11.32
CA LEU A 369 -0.64 12.60 12.31
C LEU A 369 0.00 11.86 13.50
N ASP A 370 -0.54 12.08 14.70
CA ASP A 370 -0.15 11.32 15.90
C ASP A 370 -0.83 9.95 15.89
N HIS A 371 -0.07 8.88 15.63
CA HIS A 371 -0.63 7.52 15.51
C HIS A 371 -0.85 6.79 16.83
N ARG A 372 -0.38 7.34 17.96
CA ARG A 372 -0.52 6.68 19.28
C ARG A 372 -1.97 6.31 19.61
N PRO A 373 -3.00 7.13 19.34
CA PRO A 373 -4.40 6.74 19.61
C PRO A 373 -4.80 5.46 18.89
N VAL A 374 -4.45 5.30 17.61
CA VAL A 374 -4.78 4.08 16.83
C VAL A 374 -4.08 2.86 17.41
N PHE A 375 -2.77 2.93 17.64
CA PHE A 375 -2.02 1.77 18.14
C PHE A 375 -2.40 1.38 19.57
N ARG A 376 -2.70 2.35 20.44
CA ARG A 376 -3.20 2.08 21.79
C ARG A 376 -4.59 1.46 21.75
N TRP A 377 -5.47 1.93 20.86
CA TRP A 377 -6.80 1.36 20.67
C TRP A 377 -6.77 -0.07 20.14
N ILE A 378 -5.93 -0.34 19.12
CA ILE A 378 -5.70 -1.71 18.62
C ILE A 378 -5.19 -2.61 19.75
N TYR A 379 -4.15 -2.16 20.47
CA TYR A 379 -3.56 -2.95 21.54
C TYR A 379 -4.56 -3.24 22.67
N GLU A 380 -5.34 -2.25 23.08
CA GLU A 380 -6.37 -2.40 24.12
C GLU A 380 -7.45 -3.41 23.70
N ASN A 381 -7.95 -3.34 22.46
CA ASN A 381 -9.01 -4.25 21.99
C ASN A 381 -8.48 -5.68 21.75
N LEU A 382 -7.21 -5.84 21.37
CA LEU A 382 -6.60 -7.15 21.16
C LEU A 382 -6.17 -7.84 22.46
N THR A 383 -5.83 -7.08 23.50
CA THR A 383 -5.25 -7.63 24.75
C THR A 383 -6.13 -7.46 25.98
N GLY A 384 -7.16 -6.60 25.92
CA GLY A 384 -7.93 -6.15 27.08
C GLY A 384 -7.14 -5.24 28.03
N THR A 385 -5.90 -4.86 27.69
CA THR A 385 -5.02 -4.07 28.56
C THR A 385 -5.08 -2.59 28.17
N VAL A 386 -5.57 -1.74 29.08
CA VAL A 386 -5.60 -0.30 28.88
C VAL A 386 -4.21 0.30 29.10
N VAL A 387 -3.68 0.98 28.08
CA VAL A 387 -2.40 1.72 28.17
C VAL A 387 -2.71 3.20 28.41
N VAL A 388 -2.84 3.56 29.68
CA VAL A 388 -2.88 4.97 30.11
C VAL A 388 -1.46 5.51 30.12
N GLY A 389 -1.24 6.75 29.66
CA GLY A 389 0.08 7.32 29.46
C GLY A 389 1.02 7.10 30.65
N ALA A 390 2.29 6.77 30.36
CA ALA A 390 3.34 6.85 31.36
C ALA A 390 3.44 8.32 31.80
N ASP A 391 3.25 8.56 33.10
CA ASP A 391 3.64 9.81 33.74
C ASP A 391 5.17 9.91 33.70
N GLU A 392 5.71 10.60 32.69
CA GLU A 392 6.99 11.34 32.78
C GLU A 392 6.89 12.66 32.01
#